data_AF-A0A1X0NEZ4-F1
#
_entry.id   AF-A0A1X0NEZ4-F1
#
_cell.length_a   1.000
_cell.length_b   1.000
_cell.length_c   1.000
_cell.angle_alpha   90.00
_cell.angle_beta   90.00
_cell.angle_gamma   90.00
#
_symmetry.space_group_name_H-M   'P 1'
#
loop_
_entity.id
_entity.type
_entity.pdbx_description
1 polymer ?
#
loop_
_entity_poly.entity_id
_entity_poly.type
_entity_poly.pdbx_seq_one_letter_code
_entity_poly.pdbx_strand_id
1 'polypeptide(L)'
;MPQQVNKLSARTPATVCQSLYVMPLLLLLLLFLCCASVCVAWDDGMQRCMFEEMINRSGMFSTGVVRELPRKGQSGVQAYTVATQKNENERWELIRIEAFTKDLEDKSRYCTTSGVQVMNFKGGTAICNDDNVLTDEKKETLINEVIPAAIKLHRDRLLVKPQEGKLKVTNFENGNPCTHFTVPDEHRSEGVENADFVLYVAAGTGEPFGVTCAPAEASSRPIAGAINISPYT
;
A
#
# COMPACT_ATOMS: atom_id res chain seq x y z
N MET A 1 -21.11 -41.88 73.24
CA MET A 1 -20.55 -40.80 74.10
C MET A 1 -19.66 -41.47 75.14
N PRO A 2 -18.46 -40.98 75.51
CA PRO A 2 -17.84 -39.66 75.29
C PRO A 2 -16.62 -39.73 74.32
N GLN A 3 -16.27 -38.71 73.53
CA GLN A 3 -15.71 -37.36 73.78
C GLN A 3 -14.20 -37.28 74.14
N GLN A 4 -13.50 -36.59 73.22
CA GLN A 4 -12.32 -35.72 73.38
C GLN A 4 -10.97 -36.38 73.74
N VAL A 5 -10.06 -36.50 72.77
CA VAL A 5 -9.05 -35.50 72.32
C VAL A 5 -8.03 -35.20 73.40
N ASN A 6 -6.77 -35.57 73.15
CA ASN A 6 -5.61 -34.90 73.72
C ASN A 6 -4.47 -34.80 72.70
N LYS A 7 -3.96 -33.58 72.59
CA LYS A 7 -2.87 -33.11 71.71
C LYS A 7 -1.57 -33.86 71.99
N LEU A 8 -0.81 -34.16 70.94
CA LEU A 8 0.59 -34.52 71.05
C LEU A 8 1.51 -33.40 70.57
N SER A 9 2.58 -33.27 71.35
CA SER A 9 3.72 -32.37 71.29
C SER A 9 4.58 -32.58 70.03
N ALA A 10 5.36 -31.54 69.70
CA ALA A 10 6.20 -31.40 68.53
C ALA A 10 7.35 -32.41 68.42
N ARG A 11 7.70 -32.76 67.17
CA ARG A 11 9.08 -33.04 66.72
C ARG A 11 9.17 -32.90 65.19
N THR A 12 9.96 -31.94 64.74
CA THR A 12 10.54 -31.90 63.38
C THR A 12 11.48 -33.09 63.20
N PRO A 13 11.65 -33.59 61.97
CA PRO A 13 12.99 -33.53 61.40
C PRO A 13 12.99 -33.01 59.97
N ALA A 14 13.90 -32.06 59.75
CA ALA A 14 14.29 -31.55 58.46
C ALA A 14 14.98 -32.63 57.64
N THR A 15 14.36 -33.11 56.56
CA THR A 15 15.10 -33.78 55.46
C THR A 15 14.39 -33.71 54.11
N VAL A 16 13.49 -32.74 53.91
CA VAL A 16 12.75 -32.58 52.64
C VAL A 16 12.62 -31.10 52.30
N CYS A 17 13.74 -30.36 52.21
CA CYS A 17 13.67 -28.96 51.79
C CYS A 17 14.86 -28.50 50.92
N GLN A 18 15.66 -29.43 50.40
CA GLN A 18 16.71 -29.10 49.42
C GLN A 18 16.28 -29.38 47.97
N SER A 19 15.22 -30.16 47.74
CA SER A 19 14.78 -30.54 46.38
C SER A 19 13.84 -29.51 45.72
N LEU A 20 13.14 -28.69 46.51
CA LEU A 20 12.11 -27.78 45.99
C LEU A 20 12.63 -26.44 45.47
N TYR A 21 13.86 -26.05 45.80
CA TYR A 21 14.46 -24.81 45.31
C TYR A 21 15.37 -25.01 44.10
N VAL A 22 15.92 -26.22 43.90
CA VAL A 22 16.83 -26.49 42.79
C VAL A 22 16.08 -26.53 41.45
N MET A 23 14.86 -27.09 41.42
CA MET A 23 14.04 -27.14 40.21
C MET A 23 13.59 -25.76 39.70
N PRO A 24 13.03 -24.85 40.52
CA PRO A 24 12.68 -23.51 40.04
C PRO A 24 13.91 -22.65 39.73
N LEU A 25 15.02 -22.82 40.45
CA LEU A 25 16.27 -22.11 40.15
C LEU A 25 16.89 -22.57 38.82
N LEU A 26 16.84 -23.88 38.51
CA LEU A 26 17.28 -24.44 37.25
C LEU A 26 16.38 -23.99 36.08
N LEU A 27 15.06 -23.92 36.29
CA LEU A 27 14.10 -23.38 35.31
C LEU A 27 14.32 -21.89 35.05
N LEU A 28 14.59 -21.09 36.08
CA LEU A 28 14.95 -19.68 35.95
C LEU A 28 16.26 -19.50 35.17
N LEU A 29 17.30 -20.29 35.48
CA LEU A 29 18.57 -20.25 34.76
C LEU A 29 18.42 -20.65 33.28
N LEU A 30 17.57 -21.65 32.98
CA LEU A 30 17.23 -22.04 31.61
C LEU A 30 16.45 -20.95 30.85
N LEU A 31 15.52 -20.25 31.53
CA LEU A 31 14.81 -19.10 30.95
C LEU A 31 15.76 -17.94 30.63
N PHE A 32 16.70 -17.61 31.53
CA PHE A 32 17.72 -16.59 31.28
C PHE A 32 18.67 -16.98 30.13
N LEU A 33 19.04 -18.26 30.02
CA LEU A 33 19.84 -18.78 28.88
C LEU A 33 19.05 -18.72 27.55
N CYS A 34 17.75 -19.02 27.55
CA CYS A 34 16.88 -18.87 26.38
C CYS A 34 16.77 -17.40 25.92
N CYS A 35 16.67 -16.46 26.85
CA CYS A 35 16.59 -15.03 26.53
C CYS A 35 17.90 -14.46 25.97
N ALA A 36 19.05 -15.04 26.35
CA ALA A 36 20.36 -14.63 25.82
C ALA A 36 20.69 -15.28 24.46
N SER A 37 20.10 -16.43 24.12
CA SER A 37 20.25 -17.06 22.80
C SER A 37 19.30 -16.54 21.71
N VAL A 38 18.27 -15.78 22.07
CA VAL A 38 17.30 -15.18 21.12
C VAL A 38 17.61 -13.69 20.83
N CYS A 39 18.59 -13.09 21.51
CA CYS A 39 18.96 -11.70 21.31
C CYS A 39 20.41 -11.55 20.83
N VAL A 40 20.70 -12.00 19.61
CA VAL A 40 21.84 -11.52 18.83
C VAL A 40 21.42 -11.27 17.38
N ALA A 41 21.76 -10.07 16.90
CA ALA A 41 21.48 -9.47 15.58
C ALA A 41 20.07 -8.89 15.35
N TRP A 42 19.79 -7.75 16.00
CA TRP A 42 19.14 -6.65 15.28
C TRP A 42 20.23 -6.03 14.41
N ASP A 43 20.23 -6.39 13.13
CA ASP A 43 20.95 -5.66 12.09
C ASP A 43 19.91 -5.03 11.18
N ASP A 44 20.11 -3.74 10.91
CA ASP A 44 19.25 -2.94 10.06
C ASP A 44 19.27 -3.49 8.63
N GLY A 45 18.09 -3.69 8.05
CA GLY A 45 17.94 -3.81 6.61
C GLY A 45 17.94 -5.24 6.07
N MET A 46 16.82 -5.95 6.21
CA MET A 46 16.39 -6.90 5.18
C MET A 46 14.89 -7.16 5.28
N GLN A 47 14.08 -6.19 4.82
CA GLN A 47 12.76 -6.49 4.24
C GLN A 47 13.03 -7.32 2.98
N ARG A 48 13.38 -8.59 3.17
CA ARG A 48 13.61 -9.55 2.11
C ARG A 48 12.25 -9.78 1.47
N CYS A 49 12.03 -9.16 0.32
CA CYS A 49 10.82 -9.29 -0.46
C CYS A 49 10.46 -10.78 -0.58
N MET A 50 9.23 -11.15 -0.20
CA MET A 50 8.68 -12.51 -0.35
C MET A 50 8.49 -12.95 -1.82
N PHE A 51 9.31 -12.45 -2.73
CA PHE A 51 9.27 -12.78 -4.16
C PHE A 51 10.09 -14.03 -4.50
N GLU A 52 11.16 -14.33 -3.75
CA GLU A 52 12.05 -15.44 -4.08
C GLU A 52 11.39 -16.82 -3.90
N GLU A 53 10.46 -16.97 -2.95
CA GLU A 53 9.84 -18.27 -2.67
C GLU A 53 8.72 -18.65 -3.66
N MET A 54 8.14 -17.66 -4.36
CA MET A 54 7.17 -17.92 -5.44
C MET A 54 7.85 -18.36 -6.75
N ILE A 55 9.08 -17.93 -7.03
CA ILE A 55 9.77 -18.28 -8.28
C ILE A 55 10.08 -19.78 -8.36
N ASN A 56 10.36 -20.43 -7.22
CA ASN A 56 10.76 -21.84 -7.20
C ASN A 56 9.59 -22.82 -7.29
N ARG A 57 8.34 -22.40 -6.96
CA ARG A 57 7.14 -23.24 -7.11
C ARG A 57 6.57 -23.24 -8.54
N SER A 58 6.89 -22.23 -9.35
CA SER A 58 6.23 -22.02 -10.65
C SER A 58 6.99 -22.58 -11.85
N GLY A 59 8.14 -23.23 -11.68
CA GLY A 59 8.86 -23.88 -12.79
C GLY A 59 9.12 -22.95 -13.98
N MET A 60 9.40 -21.66 -13.73
CA MET A 60 9.64 -20.71 -14.80
C MET A 60 11.08 -20.88 -15.28
N PHE A 61 11.25 -21.55 -16.41
CA PHE A 61 12.53 -21.61 -17.12
C PHE A 61 13.10 -20.20 -17.27
N SER A 62 14.25 -19.96 -16.64
CA SER A 62 15.03 -18.73 -16.83
C SER A 62 15.63 -18.74 -18.23
N THR A 63 14.83 -18.38 -19.22
CA THR A 63 15.36 -17.89 -20.50
C THR A 63 15.75 -16.45 -20.26
N GLY A 64 17.05 -16.16 -20.28
CA GLY A 64 17.57 -14.80 -20.26
C GLY A 64 16.98 -14.04 -21.45
N VAL A 65 16.02 -13.16 -21.20
CA VAL A 65 15.48 -12.25 -22.21
C VAL A 65 16.34 -11.00 -22.20
N VAL A 66 17.17 -10.83 -23.24
CA VAL A 66 17.78 -9.54 -23.52
C VAL A 66 16.67 -8.62 -24.03
N ARG A 67 16.24 -7.69 -23.17
CA ARG A 67 15.18 -6.73 -23.48
C ARG A 67 15.81 -5.42 -23.92
N GLU A 68 15.58 -5.00 -25.16
CA GLU A 68 15.95 -3.64 -25.56
C GLU A 68 15.09 -2.65 -24.77
N LEU A 69 15.74 -1.66 -24.15
CA LEU A 69 15.04 -0.57 -23.50
C LEU A 69 14.46 0.34 -24.60
N PRO A 70 13.16 0.66 -24.57
CA PRO A 70 12.59 1.60 -25.52
C PRO A 70 13.35 2.93 -25.45
N ARG A 71 13.80 3.42 -26.61
CA ARG A 71 14.50 4.71 -26.71
C ARG A 71 13.56 5.84 -26.31
N LYS A 72 14.11 6.98 -25.88
CA LYS A 72 13.34 8.18 -25.52
C LYS A 72 12.31 8.50 -26.62
N GLY A 73 11.02 8.46 -26.28
CA GLY A 73 9.92 8.72 -27.21
C GLY A 73 9.29 7.49 -27.88
N GLN A 74 9.90 6.30 -27.79
CA GLN A 74 9.32 5.06 -28.30
C GLN A 74 8.44 4.36 -27.25
N SER A 75 7.33 3.77 -27.70
CA SER A 75 6.43 3.01 -26.84
C SER A 75 7.02 1.63 -26.52
N GLY A 76 6.94 1.22 -25.25
CA GLY A 76 7.44 -0.08 -24.79
C GLY A 76 6.65 -1.28 -25.30
N VAL A 77 5.50 -1.05 -25.94
CA VAL A 77 4.51 -2.05 -26.36
C VAL A 77 5.10 -3.16 -27.24
N GLN A 78 6.08 -2.84 -28.10
CA GLN A 78 6.71 -3.83 -28.99
C GLN A 78 7.40 -4.98 -28.25
N ALA A 79 7.95 -4.72 -27.06
CA ALA A 79 8.62 -5.74 -26.25
C ALA A 79 7.64 -6.73 -25.58
N TYR A 80 6.34 -6.42 -25.56
CA TYR A 80 5.31 -7.25 -24.92
C TYR A 80 4.61 -8.19 -25.91
N THR A 81 4.43 -7.77 -27.17
CA THR A 81 3.85 -8.61 -28.23
C THR A 81 4.62 -9.92 -28.46
N VAL A 82 5.92 -9.93 -28.17
CA VAL A 82 6.77 -11.13 -28.27
C VAL A 82 6.49 -12.14 -27.13
N ALA A 83 6.08 -11.66 -25.95
CA ALA A 83 5.88 -12.51 -24.77
C ALA A 83 4.52 -13.23 -24.73
N THR A 84 3.49 -12.66 -25.37
CA THR A 84 2.10 -13.15 -25.30
C THR A 84 1.77 -14.29 -26.27
N GLN A 85 2.68 -14.65 -27.19
CA GLN A 85 2.47 -15.76 -28.14
C GLN A 85 2.33 -17.15 -27.49
N LYS A 86 2.48 -17.27 -26.17
CA LYS A 86 2.52 -18.58 -25.48
C LYS A 86 1.19 -19.09 -24.91
N ASN A 87 0.15 -18.27 -24.72
CA ASN A 87 -1.10 -18.71 -24.06
C ASN A 87 -2.34 -18.01 -24.64
N GLU A 88 -3.02 -18.64 -25.60
CA GLU A 88 -4.19 -18.07 -26.30
C GLU A 88 -5.49 -18.04 -25.45
N ASN A 89 -5.50 -18.71 -24.29
CA ASN A 89 -6.71 -18.92 -23.48
C ASN A 89 -6.93 -17.91 -22.33
N GLU A 90 -6.00 -16.98 -22.09
CA GLU A 90 -6.19 -15.88 -21.14
C GLU A 90 -5.68 -14.57 -21.76
N ARG A 91 -6.58 -13.75 -22.30
CA ARG A 91 -6.20 -12.50 -22.98
C ARG A 91 -5.83 -11.42 -21.97
N TRP A 92 -4.52 -11.31 -21.71
CA TRP A 92 -3.93 -10.18 -21.01
C TRP A 92 -3.82 -8.98 -21.97
N GLU A 93 -4.25 -7.81 -21.54
CA GLU A 93 -4.21 -6.57 -22.34
C GLU A 93 -3.52 -5.44 -21.56
N LEU A 94 -3.13 -4.38 -22.26
CA LEU A 94 -2.55 -3.21 -21.60
C LEU A 94 -3.58 -2.56 -20.67
N ILE A 95 -3.15 -2.17 -19.47
CA ILE A 95 -4.03 -1.57 -18.48
C ILE A 95 -4.68 -0.28 -19.00
N ARG A 96 -5.96 -0.11 -18.72
CA ARG A 96 -6.72 1.12 -18.96
C ARG A 96 -6.82 1.90 -17.65
N ILE A 97 -6.23 3.09 -17.60
CA ILE A 97 -6.12 3.93 -16.40
C ILE A 97 -6.79 5.26 -16.66
N GLU A 98 -7.91 5.55 -16.02
CA GLU A 98 -8.60 6.85 -16.18
C GLU A 98 -8.30 7.74 -14.98
N ALA A 99 -7.84 8.97 -15.25
CA ALA A 99 -7.54 9.96 -14.21
C ALA A 99 -8.59 11.05 -14.15
N PHE A 100 -8.97 11.43 -12.94
CA PHE A 100 -10.01 12.42 -12.67
C PHE A 100 -9.45 13.54 -11.81
N THR A 101 -9.62 14.77 -12.29
CA THR A 101 -9.01 15.98 -11.74
C THR A 101 -10.03 16.90 -11.10
N LYS A 102 -11.12 16.35 -10.56
CA LYS A 102 -12.23 17.16 -10.03
C LYS A 102 -11.79 18.11 -8.92
N ASP A 103 -10.83 17.67 -8.10
CA ASP A 103 -10.19 18.48 -7.07
C ASP A 103 -9.37 19.67 -7.62
N LEU A 104 -8.97 19.66 -8.90
CA LEU A 104 -8.27 20.77 -9.58
C LEU A 104 -9.23 21.80 -10.22
N GLU A 105 -10.52 21.48 -10.31
CA GLU A 105 -11.56 22.40 -10.79
C GLU A 105 -12.07 23.31 -9.65
N ASP A 106 -12.02 22.81 -8.41
CA ASP A 106 -12.49 23.53 -7.23
C ASP A 106 -11.36 24.35 -6.59
N LYS A 107 -11.43 25.68 -6.73
CA LYS A 107 -10.45 26.64 -6.19
C LYS A 107 -10.30 26.59 -4.67
N SER A 108 -11.22 25.97 -3.93
CA SER A 108 -11.10 25.78 -2.48
C SER A 108 -10.19 24.60 -2.10
N ARG A 109 -9.79 23.78 -3.07
CA ARG A 109 -9.11 22.49 -2.86
C ARG A 109 -7.63 22.49 -3.25
N TYR A 110 -7.13 23.60 -3.78
CA TYR A 110 -5.72 23.83 -4.06
C TYR A 110 -5.32 25.27 -3.74
N CYS A 111 -4.03 25.53 -3.60
CA CYS A 111 -3.52 26.86 -3.31
C CYS A 111 -3.65 27.78 -4.52
N THR A 112 -4.48 28.82 -4.40
CA THR A 112 -4.63 29.87 -5.41
C THR A 112 -3.78 31.10 -5.12
N THR A 113 -3.38 31.28 -3.86
CA THR A 113 -2.50 32.36 -3.42
C THR A 113 -1.72 31.91 -2.18
N SER A 114 -0.70 32.66 -1.81
CA SER A 114 0.10 32.43 -0.61
C SER A 114 -0.65 32.89 0.65
N GLY A 115 -0.40 32.23 1.77
CA GLY A 115 -0.96 32.59 3.09
C GLY A 115 -2.37 32.10 3.38
N VAL A 116 -3.07 31.49 2.42
CA VAL A 116 -4.39 30.85 2.66
C VAL A 116 -4.23 29.42 3.17
N GLN A 117 -5.18 28.95 3.98
CA GLN A 117 -5.21 27.55 4.41
C GLN A 117 -6.03 26.71 3.44
N VAL A 118 -5.44 25.61 2.98
CA VAL A 118 -6.07 24.65 2.07
C VAL A 118 -5.82 23.23 2.58
N MET A 119 -6.73 22.31 2.28
CA MET A 119 -6.65 20.91 2.66
C MET A 119 -5.34 20.24 2.16
N ASN A 120 -4.76 19.38 3.00
CA ASN A 120 -3.54 18.62 2.70
C ASN A 120 -3.80 17.18 2.21
N PHE A 121 -5.07 16.87 1.96
CA PHE A 121 -5.61 15.55 1.57
C PHE A 121 -5.30 14.39 2.55
N LYS A 122 -4.82 14.71 3.75
CA LYS A 122 -4.56 13.77 4.87
C LYS A 122 -5.48 14.03 6.07
N GLY A 123 -6.61 14.71 5.85
CA GLY A 123 -7.59 15.04 6.87
C GLY A 123 -7.31 16.33 7.65
N GLY A 124 -6.32 17.13 7.23
CA GLY A 124 -6.03 18.43 7.82
C GLY A 124 -5.88 19.54 6.78
N THR A 125 -5.45 20.71 7.25
CA THR A 125 -5.11 21.88 6.42
C THR A 125 -3.66 22.29 6.65
N ALA A 126 -3.07 22.96 5.67
CA ALA A 126 -1.79 23.66 5.81
C ALA A 126 -1.86 25.02 5.11
N ILE A 127 -0.98 25.94 5.52
CA ILE A 127 -0.85 27.27 4.91
C ILE A 127 -0.09 27.12 3.60
N CYS A 128 -0.64 27.68 2.52
CA CYS A 128 0.01 27.77 1.23
C CYS A 128 1.21 28.71 1.30
N ASN A 129 2.36 28.26 0.81
CA ASN A 129 3.46 29.14 0.45
C ASN A 129 3.45 29.42 -1.06
N ASP A 130 4.37 30.27 -1.53
CA ASP A 130 4.46 30.65 -2.95
C ASP A 130 4.71 29.41 -3.85
N ASP A 131 5.50 28.44 -3.38
CA ASP A 131 5.80 27.21 -4.11
C ASP A 131 4.58 26.30 -4.29
N ASN A 132 3.63 26.36 -3.36
CA ASN A 132 2.40 25.59 -3.41
C ASN A 132 1.33 26.22 -4.32
N VAL A 133 1.48 27.47 -4.75
CA VAL A 133 0.48 28.12 -5.59
C VAL A 133 0.39 27.41 -6.95
N LEU A 134 -0.78 26.83 -7.22
CA LEU A 134 -1.10 26.21 -8.49
C LEU A 134 -1.62 27.28 -9.45
N THR A 135 -0.70 27.91 -10.18
CA THR A 135 -1.03 28.85 -11.26
C THR A 135 -1.76 28.14 -12.39
N ASP A 136 -2.44 28.89 -13.26
CA ASP A 136 -3.13 28.30 -14.40
C ASP A 136 -2.17 27.57 -15.36
N GLU A 137 -0.94 28.08 -15.54
CA GLU A 137 0.12 27.42 -16.33
C GLU A 137 0.55 26.08 -15.73
N LYS A 138 0.78 26.03 -14.41
CA LYS A 138 1.12 24.77 -13.71
C LYS A 138 -0.01 23.76 -13.78
N LYS A 139 -1.25 24.21 -13.61
CA LYS A 139 -2.45 23.37 -13.70
C LYS A 139 -2.62 22.81 -15.12
N GLU A 140 -2.44 23.64 -16.14
CA GLU A 140 -2.52 23.22 -17.54
C GLU A 140 -1.46 22.17 -17.86
N THR A 141 -0.21 22.41 -17.45
CA THR A 141 0.90 21.46 -17.59
C THR A 141 0.61 20.14 -16.88
N LEU A 142 0.08 20.21 -15.64
CA LEU A 142 -0.27 19.03 -14.86
C LEU A 142 -1.33 18.17 -15.58
N ILE A 143 -2.42 18.79 -16.05
CA ILE A 143 -3.56 18.12 -16.67
C ILE A 143 -3.23 17.59 -18.07
N ASN A 144 -2.55 18.40 -18.90
CA ASN A 144 -2.38 18.11 -20.32
C ASN A 144 -1.07 17.37 -20.64
N GLU A 145 -0.05 17.44 -19.77
CA GLU A 145 1.26 16.85 -20.04
C GLU A 145 1.65 15.81 -19.00
N VAL A 146 1.72 16.19 -17.72
CA VAL A 146 2.30 15.35 -16.65
C VAL A 146 1.45 14.11 -16.40
N ILE A 147 0.15 14.27 -16.16
CA ILE A 147 -0.75 13.14 -15.90
C ILE A 147 -0.81 12.18 -17.10
N PRO A 148 -1.02 12.65 -18.36
CA PRO A 148 -1.02 11.76 -19.53
C PRO A 148 0.32 11.04 -19.74
N ALA A 149 1.45 11.71 -19.56
CA ALA A 149 2.77 11.10 -19.69
C ALA A 149 3.00 10.00 -18.63
N ALA A 150 2.64 10.27 -17.37
CA ALA A 150 2.73 9.30 -16.28
C ALA A 150 1.83 8.08 -16.53
N ILE A 151 0.58 8.29 -16.98
CA ILE A 151 -0.33 7.22 -17.36
C ILE A 151 0.26 6.39 -18.48
N LYS A 152 0.77 7.02 -19.56
CA LYS A 152 1.38 6.31 -20.68
C LYS A 152 2.53 5.40 -20.22
N LEU A 153 3.40 5.88 -19.32
CA LEU A 153 4.51 5.08 -18.80
C LEU A 153 4.04 3.81 -18.08
N HIS A 154 2.89 3.84 -17.41
CA HIS A 154 2.30 2.68 -16.74
C HIS A 154 1.54 1.79 -17.74
N ARG A 155 0.72 2.37 -18.62
CA ARG A 155 -0.03 1.66 -19.67
C ARG A 155 0.88 0.85 -20.57
N ASP A 156 2.01 1.42 -21.00
CA ASP A 156 2.97 0.77 -21.89
C ASP A 156 3.71 -0.40 -21.21
N ARG A 157 3.54 -0.63 -19.90
CA ARG A 157 4.30 -1.62 -19.13
C ARG A 157 3.49 -2.66 -18.38
N LEU A 158 2.24 -2.35 -18.05
CA LEU A 158 1.39 -3.18 -17.22
C LEU A 158 0.35 -3.90 -18.07
N LEU A 159 0.44 -5.23 -18.09
CA LEU A 159 -0.59 -6.11 -18.61
C LEU A 159 -1.53 -6.52 -17.47
N VAL A 160 -2.82 -6.50 -17.72
CA VAL A 160 -3.87 -6.93 -16.79
C VAL A 160 -4.87 -7.84 -17.49
N LYS A 161 -5.58 -8.66 -16.72
CA LYS A 161 -6.87 -9.17 -17.16
C LYS A 161 -7.86 -8.00 -17.09
N PRO A 162 -8.44 -7.55 -18.22
CA PRO A 162 -9.31 -6.38 -18.21
C PRO A 162 -10.50 -6.56 -17.27
N GLN A 163 -10.89 -5.47 -16.62
CA GLN A 163 -12.13 -5.39 -15.88
C GLN A 163 -13.31 -5.59 -16.85
N GLU A 164 -14.22 -6.49 -16.48
CA GLU A 164 -15.47 -6.68 -17.19
C GLU A 164 -16.49 -5.60 -16.81
N GLY A 165 -17.14 -5.02 -17.82
CA GLY A 165 -18.15 -3.98 -17.62
C GLY A 165 -17.57 -2.64 -17.13
N LYS A 166 -18.44 -1.82 -16.54
CA LYS A 166 -18.05 -0.52 -15.97
C LYS A 166 -17.42 -0.70 -14.59
N LEU A 167 -16.31 -0.01 -14.34
CA LEU A 167 -15.62 -0.01 -13.05
C LEU A 167 -16.38 0.87 -12.06
N LYS A 168 -16.96 0.26 -11.03
CA LYS A 168 -17.64 0.99 -9.95
C LYS A 168 -16.71 1.18 -8.76
N VAL A 169 -16.67 2.40 -8.24
CA VAL A 169 -15.95 2.73 -7.01
C VAL A 169 -16.93 2.69 -5.86
N THR A 170 -16.74 1.77 -4.92
CA THR A 170 -17.56 1.70 -3.70
C THR A 170 -17.23 2.85 -2.76
N ASN A 171 -18.12 3.11 -1.80
CA ASN A 171 -17.81 4.05 -0.73
C ASN A 171 -16.57 3.60 0.03
N PHE A 172 -15.69 4.57 0.33
CA PHE A 172 -14.53 4.32 1.16
C PHE A 172 -14.94 4.29 2.63
N GLU A 173 -14.34 3.39 3.40
CA GLU A 173 -14.57 3.31 4.84
C GLU A 173 -14.12 4.59 5.56
N ASN A 174 -14.75 4.87 6.71
CA ASN A 174 -14.35 5.99 7.55
C ASN A 174 -12.88 5.87 7.97
N GLY A 175 -12.13 6.96 7.83
CA GLY A 175 -10.69 6.97 8.11
C GLY A 175 -9.80 6.48 6.97
N ASN A 176 -10.38 6.00 5.85
CA ASN A 176 -9.61 5.75 4.63
C ASN A 176 -9.11 7.10 4.06
N PRO A 177 -7.81 7.27 3.77
CA PRO A 177 -7.26 8.52 3.23
C PRO A 177 -7.94 8.99 1.93
N CYS A 178 -8.52 8.07 1.16
CA CYS A 178 -9.23 8.40 -0.07
C CYS A 178 -10.57 9.09 0.13
N THR A 179 -11.12 9.11 1.35
CA THR A 179 -12.30 9.90 1.70
C THR A 179 -12.08 11.41 1.53
N HIS A 180 -10.82 11.87 1.47
CA HIS A 180 -10.48 13.26 1.26
C HIS A 180 -10.52 13.70 -0.20
N PHE A 181 -10.64 12.77 -1.16
CA PHE A 181 -10.63 13.05 -2.60
C PHE A 181 -12.05 13.11 -3.15
N THR A 182 -12.23 13.93 -4.19
CA THR A 182 -13.54 14.09 -4.82
C THR A 182 -13.80 12.95 -5.80
N VAL A 183 -14.72 12.06 -5.44
CA VAL A 183 -15.23 11.00 -6.31
C VAL A 183 -16.57 11.44 -6.89
N PRO A 184 -16.69 11.64 -8.22
CA PRO A 184 -17.98 11.89 -8.86
C PRO A 184 -19.00 10.80 -8.54
N ASP A 185 -20.26 11.19 -8.32
CA ASP A 185 -21.32 10.26 -7.92
C ASP A 185 -21.58 9.21 -9.01
N GLU A 186 -21.37 9.57 -10.28
CA GLU A 186 -21.49 8.68 -11.44
C GLU A 186 -20.54 7.48 -11.34
N HIS A 187 -19.36 7.64 -10.70
CA HIS A 187 -18.40 6.54 -10.53
C HIS A 187 -18.88 5.51 -9.52
N ARG A 188 -19.79 5.90 -8.62
CA ARG A 188 -20.41 5.02 -7.63
C ARG A 188 -21.68 4.37 -8.16
N SER A 189 -22.47 5.11 -8.93
CA SER A 189 -23.77 4.66 -9.46
C SER A 189 -23.64 3.90 -10.77
N GLU A 190 -23.22 4.57 -11.84
CA GLU A 190 -23.11 4.02 -13.20
C GLU A 190 -21.80 3.27 -13.40
N GLY A 191 -20.71 3.81 -12.88
CA GLY A 191 -19.35 3.32 -13.06
C GLY A 191 -18.64 3.92 -14.27
N VAL A 192 -17.33 3.75 -14.31
CA VAL A 192 -16.45 4.28 -15.37
C VAL A 192 -16.31 3.24 -16.48
N GLU A 193 -16.57 3.66 -17.72
CA GLU A 193 -16.40 2.81 -18.90
C GLU A 193 -14.93 2.63 -19.27
N ASN A 194 -14.60 1.47 -19.84
CA ASN A 194 -13.28 1.18 -20.41
C ASN A 194 -12.11 1.44 -19.45
N ALA A 195 -12.31 1.27 -18.15
CA ALA A 195 -11.28 1.48 -17.13
C ALA A 195 -11.00 0.18 -16.37
N ASP A 196 -9.72 -0.11 -16.18
CA ASP A 196 -9.26 -1.15 -15.26
C ASP A 196 -8.76 -0.53 -13.95
N PHE A 197 -8.44 0.76 -13.94
CA PHE A 197 -8.03 1.50 -12.75
C PHE A 197 -8.47 2.95 -12.87
N VAL A 198 -8.94 3.54 -11.78
CA VAL A 198 -9.25 4.97 -11.72
C VAL A 198 -8.33 5.69 -10.73
N LEU A 199 -7.84 6.87 -11.12
CA LEU A 199 -6.93 7.68 -10.32
C LEU A 199 -7.57 9.05 -10.03
N TYR A 200 -7.79 9.36 -8.76
CA TYR A 200 -8.26 10.68 -8.32
C TYR A 200 -7.07 11.59 -8.03
N VAL A 201 -6.98 12.72 -8.70
CA VAL A 201 -5.80 13.60 -8.67
C VAL A 201 -6.15 14.93 -8.00
N ALA A 202 -5.32 15.31 -7.04
CA ALA A 202 -5.38 16.58 -6.35
C ALA A 202 -4.02 17.30 -6.35
N ALA A 203 -4.03 18.58 -6.03
CA ALA A 203 -2.85 19.41 -5.84
C ALA A 203 -3.03 20.37 -4.64
N GLY A 204 -3.36 19.79 -3.49
CA GLY A 204 -3.47 20.49 -2.22
C GLY A 204 -2.10 20.77 -1.59
N THR A 205 -2.13 21.24 -0.35
CA THR A 205 -0.93 21.59 0.40
C THR A 205 -0.17 20.36 0.91
N GLY A 206 1.11 20.56 1.23
CA GLY A 206 1.96 19.54 1.85
C GLY A 206 2.63 18.59 0.86
N GLU A 207 3.30 17.58 1.40
CA GLU A 207 4.10 16.65 0.61
C GLU A 207 3.25 15.80 -0.36
N PRO A 208 3.74 15.55 -1.59
CA PRO A 208 3.07 14.68 -2.53
C PRO A 208 2.99 13.25 -1.99
N PHE A 209 1.88 12.57 -2.25
CA PHE A 209 1.68 11.18 -1.84
C PHE A 209 0.66 10.48 -2.75
N GLY A 210 0.78 9.16 -2.85
CA GLY A 210 -0.19 8.29 -3.51
C GLY A 210 -0.72 7.22 -2.55
N VAL A 211 -1.97 6.83 -2.73
CA VAL A 211 -2.67 5.85 -1.88
C VAL A 211 -3.58 4.98 -2.74
N THR A 212 -3.69 3.69 -2.37
CA THR A 212 -4.69 2.78 -2.95
C THR A 212 -5.99 2.91 -2.18
N CYS A 213 -7.10 3.16 -2.88
CA CYS A 213 -8.39 3.52 -2.27
C CYS A 213 -9.35 2.36 -2.12
N ALA A 214 -9.31 1.42 -3.06
CA ALA A 214 -10.17 0.25 -3.07
C ALA A 214 -9.37 -0.99 -3.46
N PRO A 215 -8.97 -1.82 -2.47
CA PRO A 215 -8.68 -3.22 -2.74
C PRO A 215 -10.03 -3.95 -2.88
N ALA A 216 -10.32 -4.54 -4.04
CA ALA A 216 -11.44 -5.48 -4.15
C ALA A 216 -11.08 -6.78 -3.39
N GLU A 217 -11.93 -7.34 -2.54
CA GLU A 217 -11.54 -8.54 -1.78
C GLU A 217 -11.26 -9.80 -2.64
N ALA A 218 -10.55 -10.73 -2.00
CA ALA A 218 -10.08 -12.07 -2.38
C ALA A 218 -8.92 -12.18 -3.40
N SER A 219 -8.66 -11.20 -4.27
CA SER A 219 -7.51 -11.25 -5.19
C SER A 219 -6.69 -9.94 -5.27
N SER A 220 -6.94 -9.03 -4.32
CA SER A 220 -7.11 -7.58 -4.54
C SER A 220 -6.18 -6.89 -5.55
N ARG A 221 -6.59 -6.96 -6.83
CA ARG A 221 -6.17 -5.99 -7.83
C ARG A 221 -6.66 -4.60 -7.40
N PRO A 222 -5.78 -3.60 -7.19
CA PRO A 222 -6.21 -2.24 -6.96
C PRO A 222 -7.07 -1.76 -8.13
N ILE A 223 -8.26 -1.23 -7.85
CA ILE A 223 -9.16 -0.67 -8.87
C ILE A 223 -9.27 0.85 -8.81
N ALA A 224 -8.90 1.44 -7.67
CA ALA A 224 -8.90 2.88 -7.47
C ALA A 224 -7.69 3.30 -6.64
N GLY A 225 -7.13 4.45 -6.99
CA GLY A 225 -6.11 5.14 -6.20
C GLY A 225 -6.37 6.64 -6.19
N ALA A 226 -5.65 7.32 -5.31
CA ALA A 226 -5.66 8.77 -5.23
C ALA A 226 -4.24 9.29 -5.06
N ILE A 227 -3.97 10.47 -5.59
CA ILE A 227 -2.67 11.12 -5.52
C ILE A 227 -2.83 12.61 -5.26
N ASN A 228 -2.10 13.11 -4.27
CA ASN A 228 -1.85 14.53 -4.10
C ASN A 228 -0.49 14.86 -4.72
N ILE A 229 -0.47 15.76 -5.69
CA ILE A 229 0.73 16.19 -6.40
C ILE A 229 1.06 17.61 -5.95
N SER A 230 2.29 17.84 -5.49
CA SER A 230 2.72 19.19 -5.20
C SER A 230 3.06 19.92 -6.50
N PRO A 231 2.61 21.18 -6.69
CA PRO A 231 2.85 21.96 -7.91
C PRO A 231 4.28 22.53 -8.01
N TYR A 232 5.29 21.77 -7.57
CA TYR A 232 6.69 22.13 -7.74
C TYR A 232 7.06 22.04 -9.21
N THR A 233 7.09 23.19 -9.86
CA THR A 233 7.75 23.48 -11.15
C THR A 233 7.84 24.98 -11.30
#